data_AF-A0A8B6XTI5-F1
#
_entry.id   AF-A0A8B6XTI5-F1
#
_cell.length_a   1.000
_cell.length_b   1.000
_cell.length_c   1.000
_cell.angle_alpha   90.00
_cell.angle_beta   90.00
_cell.angle_gamma   90.00
#
_symmetry.space_group_name_H-M   'P 1'
#
loop_
_entity.id
_entity.type
_entity.pdbx_description
1 polymer ?
#
loop_
_entity_poly.entity_id
_entity_poly.type
_entity_poly.pdbx_seq_one_letter_code
_entity_poly.pdbx_strand_id
1 'polypeptide(L)'
;MDTFLIILLACCIDSVKSNNNNCDSNFSPYLMCCGQTQVFKPEKYSQCCGTKAYTPTKQICCGGEVFKKTDINSGCCYNQYYQKGQKQCCGRQLVDIKTEGCCRNEPFNTAYEACCGGSRIPILTFNETECCGTTLINPVNEICCAEISSPKLHGTFTKCCGSQPFDSQKEICCNKKVQPKVNNLDQCCNGKPIDTQKQICCGNYVRPLMFGNQHTGCCRLNSSYSQVHDTRTHMCCLNKLSKIFGKESGCCLDKVYDLSTHICCDGILHKKTLMISERCCGEKVYDREKQLCCDKQLHNFEPHLMPNMYCCGKYKYDIRIWECKKDNKLSSRGFSPITEAN
;
A
#
# COMPACT_ATOMS: atom_id res chain seq x y z
N MET A 1 -19.48 -7.41 1.82
CA MET A 1 -19.13 -6.15 1.16
C MET A 1 -19.08 -5.06 2.21
N ASP A 2 -17.89 -4.94 2.79
CA ASP A 2 -17.22 -3.70 3.15
C ASP A 2 -17.88 -2.74 4.15
N THR A 3 -17.97 -3.26 5.37
CA THR A 3 -17.53 -2.61 6.60
C THR A 3 -16.02 -2.36 6.57
N PHE A 4 -15.61 -1.17 6.15
CA PHE A 4 -14.35 -0.55 6.58
C PHE A 4 -14.57 0.96 6.71
N LEU A 5 -13.94 1.56 7.73
CA LEU A 5 -14.03 2.96 8.15
C LEU A 5 -15.33 3.35 8.87
N ILE A 6 -15.30 3.23 10.20
CA ILE A 6 -15.36 4.34 11.18
C ILE A 6 -15.47 3.66 12.56
N ILE A 7 -14.33 3.24 13.11
CA ILE A 7 -14.19 2.93 14.54
C ILE A 7 -12.99 3.75 15.00
N LEU A 8 -13.26 4.96 15.48
CA LEU A 8 -12.41 5.78 16.36
C LEU A 8 -13.05 7.17 16.48
N LEU A 9 -14.19 7.25 17.16
CA LEU A 9 -14.76 8.49 17.71
C LEU A 9 -15.87 8.13 18.71
N ALA A 10 -15.56 7.26 19.67
CA ALA A 10 -16.45 6.92 20.77
C ALA A 10 -15.66 6.98 22.08
N CYS A 11 -15.40 8.19 22.56
CA CYS A 11 -15.02 8.47 23.94
C CYS A 11 -15.34 9.94 24.24
N CYS A 12 -16.63 10.27 24.20
CA CYS A 12 -17.27 11.46 24.80
C CYS A 12 -18.79 11.28 24.65
N ILE A 13 -19.35 10.22 25.24
CA ILE A 13 -20.79 10.16 25.49
C ILE A 13 -20.97 10.54 26.96
N ASP A 14 -21.18 11.82 27.19
CA ASP A 14 -22.09 12.32 28.21
C ASP A 14 -22.75 13.57 27.61
N SER A 15 -23.64 13.32 26.67
CA SER A 15 -24.66 14.28 26.28
C SER A 15 -25.61 14.45 27.47
N VAL A 16 -25.25 15.36 28.38
CA VAL A 16 -26.18 15.96 29.34
C VAL A 16 -27.31 16.58 28.53
N LYS A 17 -28.44 15.88 28.45
CA LYS A 17 -29.73 16.47 28.11
C LYS A 17 -30.06 17.46 29.23
N SER A 18 -29.68 18.72 29.07
CA SER A 18 -30.17 19.79 29.92
C SER A 18 -31.37 20.45 29.26
N ASN A 19 -32.55 20.18 29.80
CA ASN A 19 -33.73 21.02 29.66
C ASN A 19 -33.47 22.38 30.34
N ASN A 20 -32.92 23.33 29.60
CA ASN A 20 -33.16 24.78 29.70
C ASN A 20 -32.28 25.49 28.65
N ASN A 21 -32.86 25.72 27.48
CA ASN A 21 -32.19 26.32 26.33
C ASN A 21 -32.17 27.84 26.49
N ASN A 22 -31.04 28.41 26.91
CA ASN A 22 -30.84 29.88 26.90
C ASN A 22 -29.81 30.36 25.87
N CYS A 23 -29.47 29.51 24.89
CA CYS A 23 -28.76 29.93 23.69
C CYS A 23 -29.78 30.24 22.59
N ASP A 24 -30.67 31.20 22.84
CA ASP A 24 -31.67 31.59 21.86
C ASP A 24 -31.03 32.38 20.70
N SER A 25 -31.49 32.02 19.51
CA SER A 25 -30.98 32.34 18.17
C SER A 25 -30.55 33.80 17.92
N ASN A 26 -29.23 34.01 17.84
CA ASN A 26 -28.65 35.06 16.99
C ASN A 26 -27.62 34.40 16.06
N PHE A 27 -28.01 34.25 14.79
CA PHE A 27 -27.26 33.58 13.71
C PHE A 27 -26.05 34.40 13.26
N SER A 28 -25.13 34.69 14.17
CA SER A 28 -23.82 35.24 13.80
C SER A 28 -22.90 34.09 13.38
N PRO A 29 -22.28 34.13 12.17
CA PRO A 29 -21.29 33.13 11.78
C PRO A 29 -20.03 33.16 12.67
N TYR A 30 -19.93 34.16 13.56
CA TYR A 30 -18.83 34.37 14.50
C TYR A 30 -19.14 33.88 15.92
N LEU A 31 -20.30 33.28 16.19
CA LEU A 31 -20.68 32.79 17.52
C LEU A 31 -21.08 31.30 17.48
N MET A 32 -20.85 30.59 18.58
CA MET A 32 -21.32 29.23 18.81
C MET A 32 -21.70 29.03 20.29
N CYS A 33 -22.55 28.06 20.60
CA CYS A 33 -22.96 27.76 21.97
C CYS A 33 -22.19 26.54 22.49
N CYS A 34 -21.46 26.71 23.60
CA CYS A 34 -20.71 25.65 24.29
C CYS A 34 -21.11 25.63 25.76
N GLY A 35 -21.57 24.48 26.27
CA GLY A 35 -21.96 24.32 27.68
C GLY A 35 -22.95 25.38 28.16
N GLN A 36 -23.98 25.69 27.35
CA GLN A 36 -25.00 26.72 27.61
C GLN A 36 -24.49 28.18 27.63
N THR A 37 -23.25 28.43 27.19
CA THR A 37 -22.67 29.77 27.07
C THR A 37 -22.44 30.11 25.61
N GLN A 38 -22.82 31.33 25.18
CA GLN A 38 -22.46 31.85 23.86
C GLN A 38 -20.98 32.28 23.86
N VAL A 39 -20.21 31.75 22.91
CA VAL A 39 -18.76 32.00 22.77
C VAL A 39 -18.40 32.36 21.32
N PHE A 40 -17.29 33.08 21.16
CA PHE A 40 -16.76 33.42 19.84
C PHE A 40 -16.29 32.18 19.08
N LYS A 41 -16.61 32.10 17.79
CA LYS A 41 -16.21 31.04 16.87
C LYS A 41 -14.93 31.43 16.13
N PRO A 42 -13.76 30.89 16.51
CA PRO A 42 -12.49 31.32 15.94
C PRO A 42 -12.31 30.91 14.47
N GLU A 43 -12.83 29.75 14.05
CA GLU A 43 -12.73 29.24 12.67
C GLU A 43 -13.99 28.49 12.23
N LYS A 44 -14.15 28.25 10.92
CA LYS A 44 -15.32 27.57 10.34
C LYS A 44 -15.64 26.21 10.99
N TYR A 45 -14.60 25.48 11.42
CA TYR A 45 -14.68 24.13 11.99
C TYR A 45 -14.35 24.07 13.49
N SER A 46 -14.58 25.15 14.23
CA SER A 46 -14.40 25.15 15.69
C SER A 46 -15.33 24.17 16.40
N GLN A 47 -14.87 23.61 17.51
CA GLN A 47 -15.58 22.65 18.37
C GLN A 47 -15.64 23.15 19.82
N CYS A 48 -16.53 22.57 20.62
CA CYS A 48 -16.67 22.90 22.03
C CYS A 48 -15.80 21.99 22.91
N CYS A 49 -15.20 22.58 23.93
CA CYS A 49 -14.55 21.91 25.05
C CYS A 49 -15.15 22.47 26.35
N GLY A 50 -16.11 21.77 26.94
CA GLY A 50 -16.93 22.33 28.02
C GLY A 50 -17.65 23.60 27.57
N THR A 51 -17.33 24.73 28.21
CA THR A 51 -17.88 26.06 27.89
C THR A 51 -17.03 26.87 26.92
N LYS A 52 -15.90 26.34 26.42
CA LYS A 52 -14.94 27.05 25.55
C LYS A 52 -15.04 26.57 24.10
N ALA A 53 -14.84 27.47 23.13
CA ALA A 53 -14.64 27.11 21.72
C ALA A 53 -13.15 26.94 21.40
N TYR A 54 -12.80 25.96 20.58
CA TYR A 54 -11.42 25.72 20.12
C TYR A 54 -11.36 25.27 18.66
N THR A 55 -10.19 25.39 18.04
CA THR A 55 -9.95 24.95 16.65
C THR A 55 -9.23 23.61 16.62
N PRO A 56 -9.87 22.50 16.18
CA PRO A 56 -9.29 21.15 16.26
C PRO A 56 -8.00 20.94 15.46
N THR A 57 -7.72 21.75 14.44
CA THR A 57 -6.47 21.67 13.67
C THR A 57 -5.27 22.20 14.46
N LYS A 58 -5.50 23.10 15.42
CA LYS A 58 -4.47 23.80 16.20
C LYS A 58 -4.50 23.47 17.70
N GLN A 59 -5.61 22.91 18.19
CA GLN A 59 -5.88 22.72 19.61
C GLN A 59 -6.58 21.38 19.86
N ILE A 60 -6.48 20.89 21.10
CA ILE A 60 -7.13 19.67 21.57
C ILE A 60 -7.87 19.96 22.87
N CYS A 61 -9.08 19.40 23.00
CA CYS A 61 -9.83 19.40 24.25
C CYS A 61 -9.43 18.19 25.10
N CYS A 62 -9.15 18.40 26.38
CA CYS A 62 -8.89 17.31 27.32
C CYS A 62 -9.37 17.68 28.71
N GLY A 63 -10.25 16.85 29.31
CA GLY A 63 -10.80 17.12 30.64
C GLY A 63 -11.53 18.46 30.79
N GLY A 64 -12.10 19.00 29.70
CA GLY A 64 -12.76 20.32 29.69
C GLY A 64 -11.82 21.51 29.46
N GLU A 65 -10.51 21.28 29.34
CA GLU A 65 -9.51 22.30 29.06
C GLU A 65 -8.96 22.23 27.62
N VAL A 66 -8.62 23.40 27.08
CA VAL A 66 -8.13 23.54 25.69
C VAL A 66 -6.62 23.70 25.68
N PHE A 67 -5.92 22.76 25.06
CA PHE A 67 -4.47 22.75 24.92
C PHE A 67 -4.07 23.06 23.49
N LYS A 68 -2.94 23.76 23.29
CA LYS A 68 -2.35 23.97 21.97
C LYS A 68 -1.74 22.66 21.48
N LYS A 69 -2.04 22.25 20.24
CA LYS A 69 -1.32 21.17 19.57
C LYS A 69 0.04 21.70 19.15
N THR A 70 1.10 21.08 19.65
CA THR A 70 2.46 21.37 19.19
C THR A 70 2.75 20.70 17.85
N ASP A 71 2.10 19.55 17.60
CA ASP A 71 2.23 18.71 16.40
C ASP A 71 1.18 17.56 16.44
N ILE A 72 1.37 16.51 15.61
CA ILE A 72 0.56 15.28 15.62
C ILE A 72 0.72 14.44 16.92
N ASN A 73 1.71 14.79 17.76
CA ASN A 73 2.03 14.10 18.99
C ASN A 73 1.19 14.57 20.17
N SER A 74 0.41 15.64 20.07
CA SER A 74 -0.50 16.05 21.15
C SER A 74 -1.65 15.05 21.33
N GLY A 75 -1.81 14.52 22.54
CA GLY A 75 -2.81 13.53 22.93
C GLY A 75 -3.56 13.89 24.21
N CYS A 76 -4.68 13.21 24.44
CA CYS A 76 -5.45 13.29 25.67
C CYS A 76 -5.74 11.88 26.17
N CYS A 77 -5.45 11.61 27.44
CA CYS A 77 -5.77 10.36 28.10
C CYS A 77 -6.73 10.64 29.25
N TYR A 78 -7.99 10.26 29.07
CA TYR A 78 -9.08 10.62 29.97
C TYR A 78 -9.16 12.15 30.14
N ASN A 79 -8.63 12.69 31.24
CA ASN A 79 -8.60 14.12 31.54
C ASN A 79 -7.19 14.74 31.54
N GLN A 80 -6.19 13.99 31.05
CA GLN A 80 -4.79 14.42 31.09
C GLN A 80 -4.24 14.61 29.69
N TYR A 81 -3.88 15.85 29.37
CA TYR A 81 -3.13 16.19 28.17
C TYR A 81 -1.72 15.62 28.25
N TYR A 82 -1.21 15.09 27.14
CA TYR A 82 0.15 14.58 27.04
C TYR A 82 0.74 14.74 25.65
N GLN A 83 2.06 14.63 25.55
CA GLN A 83 2.79 14.54 24.28
C GLN A 83 3.19 13.09 24.03
N LYS A 84 2.78 12.54 22.89
CA LYS A 84 3.20 11.23 22.39
C LYS A 84 4.71 11.26 22.18
N GLY A 85 5.36 10.12 22.41
CA GLY A 85 6.82 9.97 22.35
C GLY A 85 7.51 9.96 23.72
N GLN A 86 6.83 10.45 24.77
CA GLN A 86 7.27 10.25 26.17
C GLN A 86 6.26 9.41 26.95
N LYS A 87 4.97 9.74 26.81
CA LYS A 87 3.89 9.03 27.49
C LYS A 87 2.91 8.46 26.49
N GLN A 88 2.20 7.41 26.90
CA GLN A 88 1.08 6.85 26.17
C GLN A 88 -0.12 6.67 27.10
N CYS A 89 -1.31 6.62 26.52
CA CYS A 89 -2.52 6.31 27.27
C CYS A 89 -2.73 4.80 27.31
N CYS A 90 -2.89 4.25 28.51
CA CYS A 90 -3.27 2.87 28.73
C CYS A 90 -4.59 2.83 29.52
N GLY A 91 -5.69 2.50 28.84
CA GLY A 91 -7.03 2.61 29.42
C GLY A 91 -7.36 4.05 29.81
N ARG A 92 -7.25 4.38 31.09
CA ARG A 92 -7.47 5.73 31.65
C ARG A 92 -6.23 6.32 32.33
N GLN A 93 -5.08 5.69 32.17
CA GLN A 93 -3.84 6.05 32.85
C GLN A 93 -2.77 6.46 31.85
N LEU A 94 -2.03 7.54 32.17
CA LEU A 94 -0.84 7.92 31.43
C LEU A 94 0.37 7.14 31.95
N VAL A 95 1.03 6.42 31.05
CA VAL A 95 2.22 5.62 31.35
C VAL A 95 3.43 6.12 30.58
N ASP A 96 4.63 5.93 31.12
CA ASP A 96 5.88 6.30 30.46
C ASP A 96 6.28 5.23 29.43
N ILE A 97 6.42 5.62 28.16
CA ILE A 97 6.72 4.68 27.06
C ILE A 97 8.07 3.98 27.25
N LYS A 98 9.01 4.57 28.01
CA LYS A 98 10.35 4.01 28.20
C LYS A 98 10.38 2.87 29.22
N THR A 99 9.50 2.90 30.21
CA THR A 99 9.52 1.96 31.34
C THR A 99 8.24 1.14 31.47
N GLU A 100 7.18 1.55 30.78
CA GLU A 100 5.86 0.97 30.94
C GLU A 100 5.19 0.65 29.59
N GLY A 101 4.58 -0.52 29.54
CA GLY A 101 3.78 -1.00 28.42
C GLY A 101 2.29 -1.00 28.78
N CYS A 102 1.46 -1.23 27.77
CA CYS A 102 0.02 -1.38 27.96
C CYS A 102 -0.46 -2.73 27.42
N CYS A 103 -1.14 -3.51 28.26
CA CYS A 103 -1.71 -4.80 27.89
C CYS A 103 -3.20 -4.82 28.22
N ARG A 104 -4.06 -4.82 27.19
CA ARG A 104 -5.53 -4.77 27.33
C ARG A 104 -6.03 -3.69 28.30
N ASN A 105 -5.53 -2.46 28.14
CA ASN A 105 -5.85 -1.27 28.97
C ASN A 105 -5.25 -1.26 30.37
N GLU A 106 -4.49 -2.27 30.74
CA GLU A 106 -3.82 -2.32 32.03
C GLU A 106 -2.32 -2.03 31.81
N PRO A 107 -1.68 -1.17 32.63
CA PRO A 107 -0.26 -0.84 32.50
C PRO A 107 0.67 -1.86 33.18
N PHE A 108 1.84 -2.12 32.60
CA PHE A 108 2.83 -3.05 33.15
C PHE A 108 4.25 -2.50 33.01
N ASN A 109 5.17 -2.97 33.85
CA ASN A 109 6.58 -2.57 33.76
C ASN A 109 7.31 -3.43 32.73
N THR A 110 7.87 -2.79 31.69
CA THR A 110 8.52 -3.49 30.57
C THR A 110 9.83 -4.17 30.94
N ALA A 111 10.39 -3.86 32.12
CA ALA A 111 11.59 -4.55 32.64
C ALA A 111 11.28 -5.94 33.20
N TYR A 112 10.03 -6.20 33.61
CA TYR A 112 9.64 -7.43 34.31
C TYR A 112 8.57 -8.23 33.59
N GLU A 113 7.80 -7.61 32.70
CA GLU A 113 6.69 -8.24 32.01
C GLU A 113 6.68 -7.84 30.52
N ALA A 114 6.08 -8.70 29.71
CA ALA A 114 5.74 -8.41 28.32
C ALA A 114 4.27 -8.74 28.04
N CYS A 115 3.69 -8.16 26.99
CA CYS A 115 2.32 -8.42 26.58
C CYS A 115 2.28 -9.27 25.30
N CYS A 116 1.88 -10.53 25.42
CA CYS A 116 1.77 -11.47 24.29
C CYS A 116 0.34 -12.02 24.19
N GLY A 117 -0.28 -11.94 23.01
CA GLY A 117 -1.67 -12.38 22.82
C GLY A 117 -2.69 -11.62 23.70
N GLY A 118 -2.30 -10.47 24.23
CA GLY A 118 -3.08 -9.69 25.20
C GLY A 118 -3.02 -10.21 26.65
N SER A 119 -2.11 -11.13 26.96
CA SER A 119 -1.79 -11.57 28.32
C SER A 119 -0.43 -11.01 28.74
N ARG A 120 -0.32 -10.64 30.02
CA ARG A 120 0.97 -10.24 30.61
C ARG A 120 1.74 -11.48 31.01
N ILE A 121 3.02 -11.50 30.68
CA ILE A 121 3.90 -12.64 30.92
C ILE A 121 5.16 -12.15 31.62
N PRO A 122 5.52 -12.72 32.78
CA PRO A 122 6.76 -12.39 33.47
C PRO A 122 8.00 -12.74 32.64
N ILE A 123 8.98 -11.84 32.61
CA ILE A 123 10.31 -12.03 32.03
C ILE A 123 11.20 -12.62 33.12
N LEU A 124 11.39 -13.95 33.09
CA LEU A 124 12.05 -14.66 34.20
C LEU A 124 13.56 -14.85 34.01
N THR A 125 14.06 -14.99 32.78
CA THR A 125 15.35 -15.69 32.59
C THR A 125 16.26 -15.22 31.45
N PHE A 126 15.83 -14.39 30.49
CA PHE A 126 16.67 -14.09 29.31
C PHE A 126 16.67 -12.60 28.93
N ASN A 127 17.83 -12.12 28.45
CA ASN A 127 18.06 -10.73 28.03
C ASN A 127 17.29 -10.35 26.75
N GLU A 128 16.92 -11.35 25.95
CA GLU A 128 16.16 -11.20 24.72
C GLU A 128 14.93 -12.10 24.79
N THR A 129 13.76 -11.51 24.60
CA THR A 129 12.49 -12.25 24.56
C THR A 129 11.65 -11.78 23.39
N GLU A 130 10.93 -12.71 22.79
CA GLU A 130 9.96 -12.44 21.72
C GLU A 130 8.63 -13.11 22.05
N CYS A 131 7.53 -12.50 21.66
CA CYS A 131 6.22 -13.11 21.83
C CYS A 131 6.00 -14.22 20.81
N CYS A 132 5.53 -15.38 21.28
CA CYS A 132 4.98 -16.44 20.43
C CYS A 132 3.57 -16.79 20.89
N GLY A 133 2.56 -16.27 20.20
CA GLY A 133 1.17 -16.40 20.65
C GLY A 133 0.98 -15.75 22.02
N THR A 134 0.75 -16.59 23.05
CA THR A 134 0.57 -16.19 24.45
C THR A 134 1.73 -16.62 25.36
N THR A 135 2.92 -16.85 24.81
CA THR A 135 4.14 -17.16 25.59
C THR A 135 5.30 -16.26 25.17
N LEU A 136 6.35 -16.23 26.01
CA LEU A 136 7.63 -15.64 25.67
C LEU A 136 8.60 -16.75 25.26
N ILE A 137 9.38 -16.49 24.22
CA ILE A 137 10.44 -17.37 23.75
C ILE A 137 11.78 -16.64 23.77
N ASN A 138 12.87 -17.39 23.88
CA ASN A 138 14.22 -16.87 23.67
C ASN A 138 14.58 -17.00 22.17
N PRO A 139 14.64 -15.90 21.40
CA PRO A 139 14.89 -15.96 19.97
C PRO A 139 16.30 -16.46 19.62
N VAL A 140 17.22 -16.62 20.56
CA VAL A 140 18.52 -17.26 20.31
C VAL A 140 18.35 -18.76 20.07
N ASN A 141 17.55 -19.43 20.90
CA ASN A 141 17.44 -20.89 20.92
C ASN A 141 16.06 -21.41 20.48
N GLU A 142 15.08 -20.54 20.30
CA GLU A 142 13.71 -20.88 19.96
C GLU A 142 13.22 -20.08 18.74
N ILE A 143 12.20 -20.61 18.07
CA ILE A 143 11.51 -20.02 16.93
C ILE A 143 10.01 -20.13 17.16
N CYS A 144 9.25 -19.12 16.73
CA CYS A 144 7.80 -19.15 16.74
C CYS A 144 7.25 -19.57 15.36
N CYS A 145 6.58 -20.72 15.30
CA CYS A 145 5.95 -21.21 14.09
C CYS A 145 4.43 -21.28 14.28
N ALA A 146 3.69 -20.38 13.64
CA ALA A 146 2.23 -20.28 13.75
C ALA A 146 1.75 -20.29 15.22
N GLU A 147 2.30 -19.39 16.04
CA GLU A 147 2.02 -19.23 17.47
C GLU A 147 2.46 -20.39 18.38
N ILE A 148 3.20 -21.37 17.83
CA ILE A 148 3.78 -22.47 18.59
C ILE A 148 5.28 -22.24 18.74
N SER A 149 5.76 -22.20 19.99
CA SER A 149 7.19 -22.14 20.27
C SER A 149 7.85 -23.48 19.97
N SER A 150 9.04 -23.42 19.37
CA SER A 150 9.82 -24.60 19.04
C SER A 150 11.32 -24.35 19.16
N PRO A 151 12.12 -25.35 19.54
CA PRO A 151 13.57 -25.19 19.61
C PRO A 151 14.19 -25.00 18.21
N LYS A 152 15.19 -24.12 18.13
CA LYS A 152 16.07 -23.92 16.95
C LYS A 152 17.12 -25.02 16.87
N LEU A 153 16.68 -26.25 16.58
CA LEU A 153 17.56 -27.43 16.47
C LEU A 153 18.69 -27.27 15.43
N HIS A 154 18.55 -26.33 14.50
CA HIS A 154 19.49 -26.06 13.40
C HIS A 154 19.97 -24.60 13.40
N GLY A 155 19.90 -23.92 14.55
CA GLY A 155 20.35 -22.53 14.70
C GLY A 155 19.68 -21.59 13.70
N THR A 156 20.48 -20.84 12.94
CA THR A 156 20.01 -19.88 11.93
C THR A 156 19.35 -20.54 10.72
N PHE A 157 19.53 -21.85 10.53
CA PHE A 157 18.90 -22.61 9.45
C PHE A 157 17.54 -23.17 9.81
N THR A 158 17.10 -23.09 11.08
CA THR A 158 15.74 -23.48 11.45
C THR A 158 14.74 -22.48 10.88
N LYS A 159 13.83 -22.95 10.01
CA LYS A 159 12.72 -22.16 9.45
C LYS A 159 11.37 -22.81 9.73
N CYS A 160 10.28 -22.06 9.60
CA CYS A 160 8.93 -22.58 9.81
C CYS A 160 8.26 -23.00 8.52
N CYS A 161 7.58 -24.15 8.56
CA CYS A 161 6.62 -24.62 7.57
C CYS A 161 5.26 -24.82 8.23
N GLY A 162 4.43 -23.78 8.22
CA GLY A 162 3.26 -23.76 9.10
C GLY A 162 3.70 -23.71 10.57
N SER A 163 3.22 -24.65 11.38
CA SER A 163 3.64 -24.80 12.79
C SER A 163 4.91 -25.64 12.99
N GLN A 164 5.43 -26.27 11.93
CA GLN A 164 6.56 -27.19 12.04
C GLN A 164 7.88 -26.49 11.73
N PRO A 165 8.87 -26.48 12.65
CA PRO A 165 10.23 -26.07 12.35
C PRO A 165 10.94 -27.12 11.46
N PHE A 166 11.82 -26.69 10.57
CA PHE A 166 12.59 -27.57 9.67
C PHE A 166 14.00 -27.05 9.39
N ASP A 167 14.91 -27.93 8.96
CA ASP A 167 16.27 -27.59 8.56
C ASP A 167 16.29 -27.04 7.13
N SER A 168 16.41 -25.72 6.98
CA SER A 168 16.43 -25.09 5.64
C SER A 168 17.67 -25.37 4.80
N GLN A 169 18.66 -26.12 5.31
CA GLN A 169 19.75 -26.65 4.48
C GLN A 169 19.36 -27.95 3.78
N LYS A 170 18.52 -28.77 4.40
CA LYS A 170 18.18 -30.13 3.92
C LYS A 170 16.75 -30.27 3.43
N GLU A 171 15.87 -29.39 3.87
CA GLU A 171 14.44 -29.48 3.66
C GLU A 171 13.87 -28.16 3.12
N ILE A 172 12.67 -28.24 2.55
CA ILE A 172 11.92 -27.13 1.97
C ILE A 172 10.45 -27.23 2.39
N CYS A 173 9.80 -26.10 2.57
CA CYS A 173 8.37 -26.03 2.82
C CYS A 173 7.58 -25.89 1.51
N CYS A 174 6.78 -26.89 1.17
CA CYS A 174 5.85 -26.83 0.03
C CYS A 174 4.42 -27.00 0.54
N ASN A 175 3.54 -26.00 0.34
CA ASN A 175 2.14 -26.03 0.79
C ASN A 175 1.97 -26.44 2.27
N LYS A 176 2.76 -25.83 3.17
CA LYS A 176 2.79 -26.13 4.62
C LYS A 176 3.20 -27.57 4.97
N LYS A 177 3.83 -28.30 4.04
CA LYS A 177 4.44 -29.61 4.30
C LYS A 177 5.95 -29.51 4.14
N VAL A 178 6.68 -29.96 5.14
CA VAL A 178 8.13 -30.13 5.07
C VAL A 178 8.44 -31.28 4.12
N GLN A 179 9.38 -31.08 3.21
CA GLN A 179 9.83 -32.05 2.23
C GLN A 179 11.36 -32.01 2.13
N PRO A 180 12.03 -33.14 1.85
CA PRO A 180 13.46 -33.13 1.60
C PRO A 180 13.77 -32.35 0.33
N LYS A 181 14.86 -31.58 0.35
CA LYS A 181 15.37 -30.91 -0.84
C LYS A 181 15.86 -31.93 -1.86
N VAL A 182 15.61 -31.65 -3.14
CA VAL A 182 16.19 -32.41 -4.25
C VAL A 182 17.60 -31.90 -4.59
N ASN A 183 17.82 -30.60 -4.44
CA ASN A 183 19.09 -29.90 -4.59
C ASN A 183 19.08 -28.62 -3.73
N ASN A 184 20.13 -27.81 -3.78
CA ASN A 184 20.21 -26.58 -2.97
C ASN A 184 19.27 -25.43 -3.44
N LEU A 185 18.40 -25.67 -4.41
CA LEU A 185 17.52 -24.66 -5.01
C LEU A 185 16.08 -24.85 -4.50
N ASP A 186 15.58 -23.84 -3.78
CA ASP A 186 14.27 -23.91 -3.13
C ASP A 186 13.15 -23.60 -4.12
N GLN A 187 12.64 -24.61 -4.81
CA GLN A 187 11.46 -24.48 -5.66
C GLN A 187 10.49 -25.64 -5.53
N CYS A 188 9.22 -25.29 -5.31
CA CYS A 188 8.11 -26.23 -5.31
C CYS A 188 7.30 -26.10 -6.60
N CYS A 189 6.75 -27.21 -7.07
CA CYS A 189 5.72 -27.25 -8.11
C CYS A 189 4.56 -28.11 -7.61
N ASN A 190 3.38 -27.50 -7.50
CA ASN A 190 2.17 -28.16 -6.97
C ASN A 190 2.42 -28.93 -5.65
N GLY A 191 3.10 -28.29 -4.70
CA GLY A 191 3.35 -28.86 -3.38
C GLY A 191 4.50 -29.87 -3.28
N LYS A 192 5.25 -30.12 -4.37
CA LYS A 192 6.42 -31.02 -4.35
C LYS A 192 7.70 -30.27 -4.74
N PRO A 193 8.85 -30.55 -4.10
CA PRO A 193 10.14 -30.02 -4.53
C PRO A 193 10.49 -30.49 -5.95
N ILE A 194 11.16 -29.66 -6.73
CA ILE A 194 11.63 -30.00 -8.09
C ILE A 194 13.12 -29.74 -8.24
N ASP A 195 13.78 -30.52 -9.10
CA ASP A 195 15.17 -30.27 -9.50
C ASP A 195 15.21 -29.16 -10.55
N THR A 196 15.41 -27.92 -10.14
CA THR A 196 15.40 -26.76 -11.06
C THR A 196 16.51 -26.77 -12.11
N GLN A 197 17.51 -27.65 -12.00
CA GLN A 197 18.52 -27.84 -13.05
C GLN A 197 18.04 -28.78 -14.15
N LYS A 198 17.01 -29.59 -13.90
CA LYS A 198 16.47 -30.59 -14.83
C LYS A 198 14.98 -30.40 -15.12
N GLN A 199 14.28 -29.59 -14.33
CA GLN A 199 12.84 -29.46 -14.33
C GLN A 199 12.43 -27.99 -14.22
N ILE A 200 11.25 -27.68 -14.76
CA ILE A 200 10.58 -26.38 -14.69
C ILE A 200 9.12 -26.59 -14.30
N CYS A 201 8.56 -25.66 -13.53
CA CYS A 201 7.13 -25.68 -13.20
C CYS A 201 6.34 -24.83 -14.21
N CYS A 202 5.59 -25.49 -15.08
CA CYS A 202 4.71 -24.82 -16.05
C CYS A 202 3.27 -24.84 -15.54
N GLY A 203 2.85 -23.77 -14.84
CA GLY A 203 1.59 -23.72 -14.13
C GLY A 203 1.65 -24.58 -12.87
N ASN A 204 0.90 -25.68 -12.83
CA ASN A 204 0.94 -26.67 -11.74
C ASN A 204 1.60 -27.99 -12.16
N TYR A 205 2.27 -28.02 -13.32
CA TYR A 205 2.82 -29.25 -13.92
C TYR A 205 4.33 -29.17 -14.02
N VAL A 206 4.99 -30.22 -13.50
CA VAL A 206 6.44 -30.39 -13.64
C VAL A 206 6.75 -30.82 -15.06
N ARG A 207 7.68 -30.11 -15.70
CA ARG A 207 8.15 -30.39 -17.06
C ARG A 207 9.67 -30.49 -17.08
N PRO A 208 10.27 -31.21 -18.04
CA PRO A 208 11.71 -31.23 -18.21
C PRO A 208 12.22 -29.86 -18.66
N LEU A 209 13.39 -29.47 -18.14
CA LEU A 209 14.11 -28.28 -18.54
C LEU A 209 14.93 -28.59 -19.81
N MET A 210 14.40 -28.27 -20.98
CA MET A 210 14.98 -28.73 -22.25
C MET A 210 16.07 -27.81 -22.83
N PHE A 211 16.06 -26.52 -22.49
CA PHE A 211 16.91 -25.50 -23.13
C PHE A 211 17.77 -24.71 -22.13
N GLY A 212 17.91 -25.23 -20.90
CA GLY A 212 18.58 -24.54 -19.79
C GLY A 212 17.72 -23.46 -19.14
N ASN A 213 18.19 -22.94 -18.00
CA ASN A 213 17.41 -22.06 -17.12
C ASN A 213 17.02 -20.71 -17.76
N GLN A 214 17.86 -20.21 -18.66
CA GLN A 214 17.67 -18.89 -19.27
C GLN A 214 16.79 -18.94 -20.52
N HIS A 215 16.65 -20.10 -21.15
CA HIS A 215 15.99 -20.21 -22.45
C HIS A 215 14.77 -21.12 -22.47
N THR A 216 14.51 -21.85 -21.39
CA THR A 216 13.31 -22.70 -21.28
C THR A 216 12.10 -21.88 -20.83
N GLY A 217 11.12 -21.71 -21.70
CA GLY A 217 9.85 -21.04 -21.42
C GLY A 217 8.69 -22.02 -21.34
N CYS A 218 7.59 -21.59 -20.72
CA CYS A 218 6.34 -22.34 -20.63
C CYS A 218 5.22 -21.62 -21.40
N CYS A 219 4.38 -22.40 -22.06
CA CYS A 219 3.15 -21.93 -22.70
C CYS A 219 1.96 -22.80 -22.26
N ARG A 220 0.73 -22.29 -22.36
CA ARG A 220 -0.51 -23.01 -21.98
C ARG A 220 -0.54 -23.40 -20.49
N LEU A 221 -0.34 -22.42 -19.60
CA LEU A 221 -0.15 -22.65 -18.16
C LEU A 221 -1.39 -23.20 -17.45
N ASN A 222 -2.59 -23.01 -18.01
CA ASN A 222 -3.86 -23.40 -17.41
C ASN A 222 -4.26 -24.86 -17.72
N SER A 223 -3.35 -25.69 -18.21
CA SER A 223 -3.67 -27.04 -18.67
C SER A 223 -2.54 -28.03 -18.38
N SER A 224 -2.91 -29.30 -18.19
CA SER A 224 -1.96 -30.43 -18.14
C SER A 224 -1.14 -30.59 -19.43
N TYR A 225 -1.53 -29.90 -20.51
CA TYR A 225 -0.81 -29.83 -21.77
C TYR A 225 0.13 -28.62 -21.85
N SER A 226 0.54 -28.03 -20.72
CA SER A 226 1.52 -26.94 -20.70
C SER A 226 2.78 -27.33 -21.48
N GLN A 227 3.18 -26.50 -22.43
CA GLN A 227 4.25 -26.79 -23.38
C GLN A 227 5.52 -26.06 -22.99
N VAL A 228 6.63 -26.79 -23.01
CA VAL A 228 7.97 -26.22 -22.90
C VAL A 228 8.43 -25.75 -24.27
N HIS A 229 9.05 -24.58 -24.36
CA HIS A 229 9.59 -24.06 -25.61
C HIS A 229 10.92 -23.33 -25.39
N ASP A 230 11.70 -23.20 -26.47
CA ASP A 230 12.91 -22.39 -26.47
C ASP A 230 12.53 -20.92 -26.71
N THR A 231 12.76 -20.06 -25.72
CA THR A 231 12.47 -18.62 -25.78
C THR A 231 13.29 -17.87 -26.82
N ARG A 232 14.37 -18.46 -27.34
CA ARG A 232 15.18 -17.89 -28.43
C ARG A 232 14.56 -18.10 -29.81
N THR A 233 13.56 -18.98 -29.92
CA THR A 233 12.93 -19.32 -31.20
C THR A 233 11.42 -19.16 -31.17
N HIS A 234 10.80 -19.26 -29.99
CA HIS A 234 9.35 -19.18 -29.82
C HIS A 234 8.95 -18.29 -28.65
N MET A 235 7.79 -17.68 -28.78
CA MET A 235 7.12 -16.86 -27.78
C MET A 235 5.70 -17.36 -27.58
N CYS A 236 5.22 -17.30 -26.33
CA CYS A 236 3.86 -17.66 -25.97
C CYS A 236 3.02 -16.39 -25.76
N CYS A 237 2.03 -16.17 -26.63
CA CYS A 237 1.10 -15.05 -26.54
C CYS A 237 -0.30 -15.60 -26.26
N LEU A 238 -0.93 -15.20 -25.15
CA LEU A 238 -2.26 -15.70 -24.72
C LEU A 238 -2.42 -17.23 -24.86
N ASN A 239 -1.46 -18.01 -24.34
CA ASN A 239 -1.43 -19.48 -24.42
C ASN A 239 -1.25 -20.08 -25.84
N LYS A 240 -0.93 -19.26 -26.83
CA LYS A 240 -0.58 -19.71 -28.18
C LYS A 240 0.93 -19.57 -28.40
N LEU A 241 1.57 -20.69 -28.73
CA LEU A 241 2.99 -20.71 -29.05
C LEU A 241 3.19 -20.30 -30.52
N SER A 242 4.15 -19.43 -30.79
CA SER A 242 4.46 -18.95 -32.14
C SER A 242 5.94 -18.64 -32.28
N LYS A 243 6.47 -18.76 -33.51
CA LYS A 243 7.87 -18.48 -33.82
C LYS A 243 8.15 -16.97 -33.71
N ILE A 244 9.33 -16.61 -33.19
CA ILE A 244 9.76 -15.21 -33.06
C ILE A 244 10.47 -14.69 -34.33
N PHE A 245 10.52 -13.37 -34.50
CA PHE A 245 11.21 -12.66 -35.57
C PHE A 245 12.63 -12.18 -35.18
N GLY A 246 13.15 -12.66 -34.04
CA GLY A 246 14.41 -12.23 -33.45
C GLY A 246 14.21 -11.57 -32.10
N LYS A 247 15.22 -10.83 -31.61
CA LYS A 247 15.19 -10.17 -30.29
C LYS A 247 14.07 -9.11 -30.18
N GLU A 248 13.72 -8.49 -31.31
CA GLU A 248 12.66 -7.49 -31.40
C GLU A 248 11.30 -8.14 -31.69
N SER A 249 10.89 -9.14 -30.90
CA SER A 249 9.56 -9.75 -31.02
C SER A 249 8.68 -9.35 -29.86
N GLY A 250 7.39 -9.12 -30.12
CA GLY A 250 6.38 -8.81 -29.11
C GLY A 250 5.06 -9.53 -29.35
N CYS A 251 4.17 -9.48 -28.37
CA CYS A 251 2.81 -10.02 -28.47
C CYS A 251 1.80 -8.91 -28.76
N CYS A 252 0.91 -9.15 -29.71
CA CYS A 252 -0.33 -8.42 -29.90
C CYS A 252 -1.48 -9.41 -29.75
N LEU A 253 -2.09 -9.44 -28.57
CA LEU A 253 -3.01 -10.51 -28.16
C LEU A 253 -2.34 -11.89 -28.28
N ASP A 254 -2.84 -12.78 -29.14
CA ASP A 254 -2.31 -14.12 -29.37
C ASP A 254 -1.27 -14.19 -30.51
N LYS A 255 -0.99 -13.06 -31.18
CA LYS A 255 -0.07 -13.01 -32.33
C LYS A 255 1.29 -12.47 -31.92
N VAL A 256 2.34 -13.19 -32.30
CA VAL A 256 3.71 -12.66 -32.26
C VAL A 256 3.91 -11.74 -33.46
N TYR A 257 4.53 -10.59 -33.23
CA TYR A 257 4.89 -9.64 -34.28
C TYR A 257 6.31 -9.09 -34.05
N ASP A 258 6.88 -8.56 -35.13
CA ASP A 258 8.19 -7.91 -35.14
C ASP A 258 8.06 -6.44 -34.73
N LEU A 259 8.67 -6.09 -33.59
CA LEU A 259 8.67 -4.74 -33.01
C LEU A 259 9.43 -3.74 -33.88
N SER A 260 10.30 -4.17 -34.79
CA SER A 260 11.01 -3.27 -35.70
C SER A 260 10.09 -2.78 -36.84
N THR A 261 9.11 -3.60 -37.23
CA THR A 261 8.22 -3.34 -38.38
C THR A 261 6.78 -3.03 -38.03
N HIS A 262 6.32 -3.36 -36.82
CA HIS A 262 4.93 -3.17 -36.41
C HIS A 262 4.79 -2.60 -34.99
N ILE A 263 3.60 -2.08 -34.69
CA ILE A 263 3.17 -1.60 -33.37
C ILE A 263 1.78 -2.15 -33.07
N CYS A 264 1.54 -2.60 -31.83
CA CYS A 264 0.23 -3.08 -31.39
C CYS A 264 -0.47 -2.03 -30.54
N CYS A 265 -1.67 -1.61 -30.95
CA CYS A 265 -2.49 -0.60 -30.28
C CYS A 265 -3.84 -1.22 -29.90
N ASP A 266 -4.12 -1.35 -28.60
CA ASP A 266 -5.33 -2.00 -28.05
C ASP A 266 -5.69 -3.34 -28.75
N GLY A 267 -4.67 -4.14 -29.07
CA GLY A 267 -4.85 -5.47 -29.70
C GLY A 267 -4.93 -5.46 -31.22
N ILE A 268 -4.86 -4.29 -31.87
CA ILE A 268 -4.78 -4.16 -33.33
C ILE A 268 -3.33 -3.96 -33.73
N LEU A 269 -2.85 -4.78 -34.68
CA LEU A 269 -1.50 -4.70 -35.20
C LEU A 269 -1.44 -3.74 -36.41
N HIS A 270 -0.53 -2.78 -36.35
CA HIS A 270 -0.30 -1.78 -37.39
C HIS A 270 1.14 -1.86 -37.91
N LYS A 271 1.33 -1.64 -39.22
CA LYS A 271 2.66 -1.57 -39.83
C LYS A 271 3.27 -0.20 -39.54
N LYS A 272 4.51 -0.17 -39.04
CA LYS A 272 5.26 1.06 -38.84
C LYS A 272 5.61 1.69 -40.18
N THR A 273 5.41 3.00 -40.30
CA THR A 273 5.74 3.76 -41.50
C THR A 273 6.86 4.77 -41.25
N LEU A 274 7.04 5.22 -40.00
CA LEU A 274 8.03 6.21 -39.60
C LEU A 274 8.80 5.73 -38.35
N MET A 275 10.13 5.84 -38.39
CA MET A 275 11.02 5.01 -37.57
C MET A 275 11.16 5.38 -36.06
N ILE A 276 10.59 6.46 -35.51
CA ILE A 276 10.89 6.84 -34.09
C ILE A 276 9.69 7.41 -33.28
N SER A 277 8.77 8.16 -33.92
CA SER A 277 7.76 8.96 -33.22
C SER A 277 6.37 8.32 -33.09
N GLU A 278 6.11 7.18 -33.73
CA GLU A 278 4.80 6.51 -33.70
C GLU A 278 4.45 5.99 -32.29
N ARG A 279 3.23 6.26 -31.82
CA ARG A 279 2.67 5.84 -30.53
C ARG A 279 1.21 5.41 -30.69
N CYS A 280 0.68 4.73 -29.68
CA CYS A 280 -0.73 4.30 -29.67
C CYS A 280 -1.61 5.31 -28.94
N CYS A 281 -2.78 5.59 -29.52
CA CYS A 281 -3.89 6.29 -28.88
C CYS A 281 -5.15 5.42 -28.99
N GLY A 282 -5.41 4.61 -27.97
CA GLY A 282 -6.37 3.52 -28.05
C GLY A 282 -5.95 2.52 -29.15
N GLU A 283 -6.85 2.24 -30.09
CA GLU A 283 -6.63 1.34 -31.23
C GLU A 283 -5.82 1.96 -32.38
N LYS A 284 -5.61 3.29 -32.38
CA LYS A 284 -4.99 4.02 -33.51
C LYS A 284 -3.51 4.30 -33.26
N VAL A 285 -2.72 4.28 -34.34
CA VAL A 285 -1.35 4.79 -34.35
C VAL A 285 -1.36 6.28 -34.68
N TYR A 286 -0.53 7.05 -33.99
CA TYR A 286 -0.32 8.47 -34.26
C TYR A 286 1.15 8.86 -34.16
N ASP A 287 1.51 9.94 -34.84
CA ASP A 287 2.83 10.54 -34.78
C ASP A 287 2.89 11.54 -33.62
N ARG A 288 3.68 11.24 -32.58
CA ARG A 288 3.77 12.09 -31.37
C ARG A 288 4.36 13.47 -31.62
N GLU A 289 4.99 13.69 -32.77
CA GLU A 289 5.53 14.98 -33.18
C GLU A 289 4.48 15.88 -33.84
N LYS A 290 3.31 15.32 -34.19
CA LYS A 290 2.22 16.04 -34.90
C LYS A 290 0.89 16.02 -34.15
N GLN A 291 0.69 15.04 -33.29
CA GLN A 291 -0.59 14.80 -32.62
C GLN A 291 -0.39 14.45 -31.15
N LEU A 292 -1.39 14.79 -30.33
CA LEU A 292 -1.44 14.53 -28.89
C LEU A 292 -2.59 13.56 -28.63
N CYS A 293 -2.35 12.54 -27.80
CA CYS A 293 -3.40 11.61 -27.36
C CYS A 293 -3.88 11.97 -25.96
N CYS A 294 -5.16 12.32 -25.83
CA CYS A 294 -5.81 12.61 -24.56
C CYS A 294 -7.01 11.66 -24.38
N ASP A 295 -6.94 10.75 -23.41
CA ASP A 295 -7.99 9.76 -23.12
C ASP A 295 -8.51 9.03 -24.37
N LYS A 296 -7.58 8.44 -25.13
CA LYS A 296 -7.81 7.75 -26.42
C LYS A 296 -8.36 8.64 -27.55
N GLN A 297 -8.39 9.97 -27.39
CA GLN A 297 -8.73 10.92 -28.45
C GLN A 297 -7.49 11.60 -29.02
N LEU A 298 -7.38 11.63 -30.36
CA LEU A 298 -6.28 12.27 -31.06
C LEU A 298 -6.60 13.74 -31.34
N HIS A 299 -5.63 14.60 -31.03
CA HIS A 299 -5.68 16.02 -31.28
C HIS A 299 -4.50 16.46 -32.13
N ASN A 300 -4.75 17.13 -33.25
CA ASN A 300 -3.68 17.72 -34.08
C ASN A 300 -3.15 19.00 -33.42
N PHE A 301 -1.89 19.34 -33.65
CA PHE A 301 -1.32 20.63 -33.22
C PHE A 301 -0.24 21.10 -34.20
N GLU A 302 0.13 22.38 -34.09
CA GLU A 302 1.27 22.93 -34.82
C GLU A 302 2.57 22.63 -34.06
N PRO A 303 3.66 22.18 -34.73
CA PRO A 303 4.85 21.65 -34.06
C PRO A 303 5.50 22.58 -33.03
N HIS A 304 5.41 23.90 -33.22
CA HIS A 304 6.02 24.89 -32.34
C HIS A 304 5.28 25.08 -31.01
N LEU A 305 4.02 24.63 -30.90
CA LEU A 305 3.23 24.69 -29.66
C LEU A 305 3.46 23.47 -28.75
N MET A 306 4.14 22.44 -29.26
CA MET A 306 4.25 21.12 -28.63
C MET A 306 4.86 21.10 -27.22
N PRO A 307 5.88 21.92 -26.88
CA PRO A 307 6.42 21.94 -25.51
C PRO A 307 5.40 22.39 -24.45
N ASN A 308 4.29 23.00 -24.87
CA ASN A 308 3.30 23.61 -23.99
C ASN A 308 1.90 22.95 -24.07
N MET A 309 1.70 21.96 -24.95
CA MET A 309 0.42 21.26 -25.11
C MET A 309 0.33 20.05 -24.18
N TYR A 310 -0.68 20.03 -23.31
CA TYR A 310 -0.92 18.96 -22.34
C TYR A 310 -2.37 18.46 -22.37
N CYS A 311 -2.62 17.30 -21.77
CA CYS A 311 -3.96 16.73 -21.65
C CYS A 311 -4.60 17.05 -20.31
N CYS A 312 -5.89 17.38 -20.35
CA CYS A 312 -6.78 17.42 -19.19
C CYS A 312 -7.98 16.52 -19.46
N GLY A 313 -7.96 15.30 -18.93
CA GLY A 313 -8.84 14.23 -19.38
C GLY A 313 -8.75 14.01 -20.89
N LYS A 314 -9.87 14.15 -21.59
CA LYS A 314 -9.96 14.01 -23.06
C LYS A 314 -9.58 15.25 -23.87
N TYR A 315 -9.35 16.40 -23.21
CA TYR A 315 -9.09 17.67 -23.89
C TYR A 315 -7.60 18.01 -23.94
N LYS A 316 -7.16 18.67 -25.01
CA LYS A 316 -5.83 19.32 -25.08
C LYS A 316 -5.89 20.77 -24.58
N TYR A 317 -4.82 21.26 -23.95
CA TYR A 317 -4.71 22.65 -23.50
C TYR A 317 -3.27 23.17 -23.51
N ASP A 318 -3.11 24.50 -23.56
CA ASP A 318 -1.82 25.18 -23.39
C ASP A 318 -1.53 25.43 -21.90
N ILE A 319 -0.46 24.84 -21.37
CA ILE A 319 -0.07 25.00 -19.96
C ILE A 319 0.30 26.45 -19.58
N ARG A 320 0.61 27.30 -20.57
CA ARG A 320 0.90 28.72 -20.35
C ARG A 320 -0.37 29.50 -20.03
N ILE A 321 -1.52 29.05 -20.52
CA ILE A 321 -2.81 29.76 -20.43
C ILE A 321 -3.75 29.08 -19.43
N TRP A 322 -3.72 27.75 -19.35
CA TRP A 322 -4.66 26.96 -18.56
C TRP A 322 -3.95 26.03 -17.58
N GLU A 323 -4.65 25.66 -16.52
CA GLU A 323 -4.28 24.58 -15.59
C GLU A 323 -5.38 23.51 -15.58
N CYS A 324 -4.98 22.25 -15.39
CA CYS A 324 -5.91 21.13 -15.25
C CYS A 324 -6.16 20.82 -13.76
N LYS A 325 -7.42 20.88 -13.35
CA LYS A 325 -7.86 20.51 -12.00
C LYS A 325 -8.05 19.00 -11.87
N LYS A 326 -8.08 18.50 -10.63
CA LYS A 326 -8.22 17.06 -10.31
C LYS A 326 -9.48 16.40 -10.91
N ASP A 327 -10.49 17.18 -11.27
CA ASP A 327 -11.74 16.73 -11.91
C ASP A 327 -11.70 16.82 -13.45
N ASN A 328 -10.50 16.88 -14.05
CA ASN A 328 -10.28 17.04 -15.49
C ASN A 328 -10.96 18.29 -16.08
N LYS A 329 -11.16 19.34 -15.26
CA LYS A 329 -11.63 20.65 -15.72
C LYS A 329 -10.48 21.63 -15.91
N LEU A 330 -10.56 22.39 -16.99
CA LEU A 330 -9.63 23.47 -17.28
C LEU A 330 -10.02 24.74 -16.53
N SER A 331 -9.03 25.41 -15.97
CA SER A 331 -9.15 26.71 -15.32
C SER A 331 -8.11 27.66 -15.91
N SER A 332 -8.47 28.90 -16.21
CA SER A 332 -7.52 29.88 -16.72
C SER A 332 -6.51 30.21 -15.63
N ARG A 333 -5.21 30.23 -15.96
CA ARG A 333 -4.19 30.83 -15.09
C ARG A 333 -4.42 32.33 -15.13
N GLY A 334 -4.92 32.90 -14.03
CA GLY A 334 -5.14 34.34 -13.94
C GLY A 334 -3.82 35.08 -14.18
N PHE A 335 -3.72 35.84 -15.26
CA PHE A 335 -2.72 36.89 -15.34
C PHE A 335 -3.10 37.92 -14.27
N SER A 336 -2.31 38.02 -13.20
CA SER A 336 -2.35 39.25 -12.39
C SER A 336 -1.97 40.40 -13.31
N PRO A 337 -2.79 41.45 -13.46
CA PRO A 337 -2.33 42.65 -14.15
C PRO A 337 -1.11 43.16 -13.39
N ILE A 338 -0.01 43.37 -14.11
CA ILE A 338 1.12 44.14 -13.63
C ILE A 338 0.55 45.52 -13.33
N THR A 339 0.38 45.86 -12.05
CA THR A 339 0.13 47.24 -11.65
C THR A 339 1.42 48.00 -11.94
N GLU A 340 1.39 48.82 -13.00
CA GLU A 340 2.37 49.88 -13.20
C GLU A 340 2.43 50.72 -11.92
N ALA A 341 3.60 50.74 -11.30
CA ALA A 341 3.92 51.68 -10.24
C ALA A 341 4.27 53.02 -10.91
N ASN A 342 3.42 54.02 -10.72
CA ASN A 342 3.79 55.44 -10.80
C ASN A 342 4.14 55.92 -9.40
#